data_AF-A0A1F6H4L6-F1
#
_entry.id   AF-A0A1F6H4L6-F1
#
_cell.length_a   1.000
_cell.length_b   1.000
_cell.length_c   1.000
_cell.angle_alpha   90.00
_cell.angle_beta   90.00
_cell.angle_gamma   90.00
#
_symmetry.space_group_name_H-M   'P 1'
#
loop_
_entity.id
_entity.type
_entity.pdbx_description
1 polymer ?
#
loop_
_entity_poly.entity_id
_entity_poly.type
_entity_poly.pdbx_seq_one_letter_code
_entity_poly.pdbx_strand_id
1 'polypeptide(L)'
;MVKMFNDKMEIQSIVEKLMAKHGINPSHDFHLKLSNKPYMDLVMERYGSTIIVGHHFVQNGDLMSDPILAMEDISGYWSPLRVEQWSNYVIRDTICAYFKDGKLTIYTDRMDDFMSFQRLFARRIKKQGWLKFGVKEISVLAIPS
;
A
#
# COMPACT_ATOMS: atom_id res chain seq x y z
N MET A 1 -4.75 -25.31 11.06
CA MET A 1 -3.88 -24.25 11.61
C MET A 1 -3.51 -23.35 10.45
N VAL A 2 -4.05 -22.12 10.40
CA VAL A 2 -3.63 -21.16 9.38
C VAL A 2 -2.21 -20.76 9.70
N LYS A 3 -1.27 -21.00 8.78
CA LYS A 3 0.11 -20.55 8.94
C LYS A 3 0.08 -19.02 8.91
N MET A 4 0.33 -18.38 10.05
CA MET A 4 0.57 -16.94 10.05
C MET A 4 1.77 -16.66 9.14
N PHE A 5 1.65 -15.66 8.28
CA PHE A 5 2.76 -15.19 7.45
C PHE A 5 3.78 -14.53 8.37
N ASN A 6 4.70 -15.33 8.91
CA ASN A 6 5.82 -14.84 9.71
C ASN A 6 6.99 -14.35 8.83
N ASP A 7 6.78 -14.28 7.53
CA ASP A 7 7.76 -13.79 6.57
C ASP A 7 7.39 -12.38 6.15
N LYS A 8 8.34 -11.45 6.29
CA LYS A 8 8.18 -10.08 5.85
C LYS A 8 7.98 -10.02 4.33
N MET A 9 6.90 -9.39 3.89
CA MET A 9 6.63 -9.20 2.46
C MET A 9 7.64 -8.25 1.79
N GLU A 10 7.82 -8.40 0.48
CA GLU A 10 8.69 -7.50 -0.28
C GLU A 10 8.14 -6.08 -0.31
N ILE A 11 6.81 -5.91 -0.40
CA ILE A 11 6.17 -4.60 -0.34
C ILE A 11 6.40 -3.93 1.01
N GLN A 12 6.31 -4.68 2.11
CA GLN A 12 6.62 -4.17 3.46
C GLN A 12 8.06 -3.67 3.52
N SER A 13 9.01 -4.49 3.05
CA SER A 13 10.43 -4.16 3.09
C SER A 13 10.78 -2.89 2.30
N ILE A 14 10.13 -2.64 1.16
CA ILE A 14 10.40 -1.43 0.37
C ILE A 14 9.71 -0.20 0.97
N VAL A 15 8.50 -0.35 1.51
CA VAL A 15 7.76 0.75 2.14
C VAL A 15 8.45 1.21 3.42
N GLU A 16 8.92 0.28 4.27
CA GLU A 16 9.71 0.62 5.46
C GLU A 16 10.95 1.46 5.12
N LYS A 17 11.64 1.13 4.02
CA LYS A 17 12.80 1.92 3.54
C LYS A 17 12.39 3.31 3.06
N LEU A 18 11.25 3.43 2.37
CA LEU A 18 10.72 4.72 1.94
C LEU A 18 10.31 5.57 3.15
N MET A 19 9.62 4.98 4.13
CA MET A 19 9.25 5.65 5.38
C MET A 19 10.50 6.16 6.11
N ALA A 20 11.52 5.31 6.29
CA ALA A 20 12.77 5.69 6.93
C ALA A 20 13.48 6.85 6.19
N LYS A 21 13.56 6.79 4.85
CA LYS A 21 14.12 7.87 4.03
C LYS A 21 13.40 9.21 4.28
N HIS A 22 12.09 9.18 4.47
CA HIS A 22 11.26 10.37 4.61
C HIS A 22 10.94 10.74 6.07
N GLY A 23 11.61 10.10 7.05
CA GLY A 23 11.45 10.39 8.47
C GLY A 23 10.06 10.07 9.02
N ILE A 24 9.35 9.10 8.42
CA ILE A 24 8.02 8.69 8.89
C ILE A 24 8.16 7.67 10.02
N ASN A 25 7.47 7.92 11.14
CA ASN A 25 7.37 6.98 12.24
C ASN A 25 6.18 6.02 12.02
N PRO A 26 6.41 4.72 11.79
CA PRO A 26 5.35 3.76 11.50
C PRO A 26 4.52 3.34 12.73
N SER A 27 4.86 3.82 13.94
CA SER A 27 4.11 3.51 15.17
C SER A 27 2.84 4.35 15.36
N HIS A 28 2.58 5.32 14.47
CA HIS A 28 1.42 6.18 14.48
C HIS A 28 0.77 6.17 13.10
N ASP A 29 -0.48 6.63 13.03
CA ASP A 29 -1.15 6.89 11.76
C ASP A 29 -0.36 7.92 10.95
N PHE A 30 -0.27 7.68 9.64
CA PHE A 30 0.46 8.55 8.74
C PHE A 30 -0.14 8.54 7.34
N HIS A 31 0.15 9.61 6.61
CA HIS A 31 -0.05 9.71 5.17
C HIS A 31 1.24 10.19 4.54
N LEU A 32 1.80 9.39 3.63
CA LEU A 32 2.99 9.71 2.86
C LEU A 32 2.68 9.61 1.38
N LYS A 33 2.61 10.77 0.70
CA LYS A 33 2.51 10.87 -0.75
C LYS A 33 3.86 11.24 -1.35
N LEU A 34 4.31 10.45 -2.31
CA LEU A 34 5.55 10.66 -3.05
C LEU A 34 5.27 10.93 -4.53
N SER A 35 5.98 11.90 -5.10
CA SER A 35 6.00 12.16 -6.54
C SER A 35 7.31 11.66 -7.16
N ASN A 36 7.23 11.10 -8.37
CA ASN A 36 8.37 10.68 -9.18
C ASN A 36 7.96 10.58 -10.65
N LYS A 37 7.85 11.74 -11.32
CA LYS A 37 7.39 11.79 -12.72
C LYS A 37 8.32 10.98 -13.64
N PRO A 38 7.79 10.29 -14.67
CA PRO A 38 6.42 10.36 -15.18
C PRO A 38 5.44 9.39 -14.50
N TYR A 39 5.82 8.73 -13.40
CA TYR A 39 4.96 7.77 -12.73
C TYR A 39 3.84 8.45 -11.94
N MET A 40 2.74 7.71 -11.77
CA MET A 40 1.67 8.07 -10.84
C MET A 40 2.22 8.21 -9.43
N ASP A 41 1.62 9.08 -8.63
CA ASP A 41 2.11 9.35 -7.29
C ASP A 41 2.00 8.07 -6.44
N LEU A 42 3.01 7.77 -5.63
CA LEU A 42 3.00 6.62 -4.73
C LEU A 42 2.56 7.08 -3.35
N VAL A 43 1.47 6.51 -2.86
CA VAL A 43 0.88 6.83 -1.56
C VAL A 43 1.03 5.63 -0.63
N MET A 44 1.42 5.91 0.60
CA MET A 44 1.49 4.96 1.71
C MET A 44 0.77 5.58 2.90
N GLU A 45 -0.13 4.82 3.51
CA GLU A 45 -0.93 5.29 4.64
C GLU A 45 -1.04 4.23 5.72
N ARG A 46 -1.23 4.69 6.95
CA ARG A 46 -1.59 3.86 8.10
C ARG A 46 -2.78 4.47 8.82
N TYR A 47 -3.76 3.63 9.11
CA TYR A 47 -4.92 3.94 9.95
C TYR A 47 -5.11 2.80 10.95
N GLY A 48 -4.77 3.03 12.22
CA GLY A 48 -4.73 1.99 13.24
C GLY A 48 -3.71 0.90 12.90
N SER A 49 -4.20 -0.32 12.64
CA SER A 49 -3.40 -1.47 12.21
C SER A 49 -3.42 -1.68 10.69
N THR A 50 -4.28 -0.98 9.95
CA THR A 50 -4.36 -1.14 8.50
C THR A 50 -3.32 -0.27 7.80
N ILE A 51 -2.62 -0.88 6.83
CA ILE A 51 -1.62 -0.25 5.97
C ILE A 51 -2.12 -0.29 4.53
N ILE A 52 -2.09 0.87 3.87
CA ILE A 52 -2.50 1.03 2.47
C ILE A 52 -1.30 1.49 1.66
N VAL A 53 -1.04 0.84 0.52
CA VAL A 53 0.04 1.20 -0.40
C VAL A 53 -0.49 1.16 -1.81
N GLY A 54 -0.41 2.26 -2.55
CA GLY A 54 -0.96 2.31 -3.89
C GLY A 54 -0.50 3.50 -4.72
N HIS A 55 -0.74 3.41 -6.02
CA HIS A 55 -0.58 4.55 -6.91
C HIS A 55 -1.86 5.34 -7.02
N HIS A 56 -1.76 6.66 -7.00
CA HIS A 56 -2.88 7.58 -7.17
C HIS A 56 -2.68 8.47 -8.39
N PHE A 57 -3.77 8.78 -9.07
CA PHE A 57 -3.82 9.70 -10.19
C PHE A 57 -5.15 10.43 -10.21
N VAL A 58 -5.24 11.54 -10.96
CA VAL A 58 -6.48 12.27 -11.14
C VAL A 58 -7.05 11.96 -12.51
N GLN A 59 -8.31 11.57 -12.58
CA GLN A 59 -9.05 11.36 -13.82
C GLN A 59 -10.34 12.16 -13.77
N ASN A 60 -10.54 13.07 -14.74
CA ASN A 60 -11.74 13.94 -14.79
C ASN A 60 -12.00 14.76 -13.51
N GLY A 61 -10.96 15.06 -12.74
CA GLY A 61 -11.08 15.77 -11.46
C GLY A 61 -11.25 14.86 -10.24
N ASP A 62 -11.51 13.57 -10.46
CA ASP A 62 -11.64 12.58 -9.39
C ASP A 62 -10.30 11.93 -9.06
N LEU A 63 -10.04 11.72 -7.77
CA LEU A 63 -8.89 10.96 -7.30
C LEU A 63 -9.15 9.47 -7.51
N MET A 64 -8.34 8.87 -8.35
CA MET A 64 -8.37 7.45 -8.70
C MET A 64 -7.11 6.77 -8.20
N SER A 65 -7.17 5.45 -8.04
CA SER A 65 -6.02 4.65 -7.61
C SER A 65 -5.86 3.39 -8.45
N ASP A 66 -4.63 3.07 -8.83
CA ASP A 66 -4.32 1.82 -9.55
C ASP A 66 -2.83 1.45 -9.46
N PRO A 67 -2.44 0.41 -8.71
CA PRO A 67 -3.26 -0.41 -7.81
C PRO A 67 -3.33 0.18 -6.39
N ILE A 68 -4.17 -0.41 -5.53
CA ILE A 68 -4.09 -0.33 -4.07
C ILE A 68 -3.86 -1.74 -3.50
N LEU A 69 -2.94 -1.86 -2.55
CA LEU A 69 -2.83 -3.01 -1.65
C LEU A 69 -3.20 -2.53 -0.24
N ALA A 70 -4.13 -3.22 0.41
CA ALA A 70 -4.35 -3.05 1.84
C ALA A 70 -3.89 -4.31 2.59
N MET A 71 -3.23 -4.07 3.73
CA MET A 71 -2.66 -5.08 4.60
C MET A 71 -2.98 -4.74 6.06
N GLU A 72 -2.93 -5.73 6.92
CA GLU A 72 -3.06 -5.59 8.36
C GLU A 72 -1.70 -5.79 9.03
N ASP A 73 -1.26 -4.84 9.84
CA ASP A 73 -0.08 -4.99 10.69
C ASP A 73 -0.41 -5.84 11.92
N ILE A 74 0.06 -7.09 11.90
CA ILE A 74 -0.09 -8.05 12.99
C ILE A 74 1.30 -8.22 13.63
N SER A 75 1.53 -7.49 14.72
CA SER A 75 2.77 -7.55 15.50
C SER A 75 4.03 -7.27 14.67
N GLY A 76 3.98 -6.30 13.76
CA GLY A 76 5.11 -5.90 12.90
C GLY A 76 5.22 -6.69 11.60
N TYR A 77 4.32 -7.64 11.35
CA TYR A 77 4.25 -8.39 10.09
C TYR A 77 2.95 -8.05 9.37
N TRP A 78 3.08 -7.65 8.11
CA TRP A 78 1.91 -7.27 7.32
C TRP A 78 1.25 -8.50 6.72
N SER A 79 -0.06 -8.64 6.97
CA SER A 79 -0.90 -9.71 6.47
C SER A 79 -1.83 -9.18 5.37
N PRO A 80 -2.00 -9.88 4.24
CA PRO A 80 -2.87 -9.41 3.16
C PRO A 80 -4.34 -9.23 3.55
N LEU A 81 -4.94 -8.09 3.18
CA LEU A 81 -6.38 -7.86 3.30
C LEU A 81 -7.07 -7.79 1.94
N ARG A 82 -6.58 -6.94 1.03
CA ARG A 82 -7.20 -6.75 -0.30
C ARG A 82 -6.24 -6.17 -1.33
N VAL A 83 -6.49 -6.47 -2.61
CA VAL A 83 -5.92 -5.74 -3.74
C VAL A 83 -7.05 -5.14 -4.54
N GLU A 84 -6.99 -3.83 -4.78
CA GLU A 84 -7.87 -3.13 -5.70
C GLU A 84 -7.08 -2.70 -6.94
N GLN A 85 -7.62 -2.94 -8.13
CA GLN A 85 -7.00 -2.58 -9.38
C GLN A 85 -8.03 -2.04 -10.37
N TRP A 86 -7.63 -1.05 -11.15
CA TRP A 86 -8.42 -0.58 -12.28
C TRP A 86 -8.04 -1.38 -13.53
N SER A 87 -8.96 -2.20 -14.05
CA SER A 87 -8.68 -3.05 -15.23
C SER A 87 -9.89 -3.15 -16.14
N ASN A 88 -9.69 -2.93 -17.45
CA ASN A 88 -10.74 -3.00 -18.47
C ASN A 88 -11.98 -2.15 -18.13
N TYR A 89 -11.78 -0.93 -17.61
CA TYR A 89 -12.84 -0.02 -17.18
C TYR A 89 -13.71 -0.53 -16.02
N VAL A 90 -13.21 -1.52 -15.26
CA VAL A 90 -13.88 -2.07 -14.08
C VAL A 90 -12.90 -2.12 -12.91
N ILE A 91 -13.40 -1.78 -11.71
CA ILE A 91 -12.65 -1.98 -10.46
C ILE A 91 -12.68 -3.47 -10.13
N ARG A 92 -11.51 -4.10 -10.08
CA ARG A 92 -11.34 -5.45 -9.56
C ARG A 92 -10.88 -5.35 -8.11
N ASP A 93 -11.71 -5.83 -7.19
CA ASP A 93 -11.39 -5.88 -5.76
C ASP A 93 -11.26 -7.34 -5.31
N THR A 94 -10.04 -7.76 -5.02
CA THR A 94 -9.71 -9.09 -4.53
C THR A 94 -9.55 -9.02 -3.01
N ILE A 95 -10.59 -9.43 -2.28
CA ILE A 95 -10.56 -9.53 -0.81
C ILE A 95 -9.88 -10.85 -0.43
N CYS A 96 -8.74 -10.78 0.24
CA CYS A 96 -7.95 -11.91 0.73
C CYS A 96 -8.31 -12.28 2.17
N ALA A 97 -8.61 -11.29 3.00
CA ALA A 97 -9.01 -11.52 4.38
C ALA A 97 -9.87 -10.37 4.92
N TYR A 98 -10.67 -10.66 5.95
CA TYR A 98 -11.50 -9.67 6.62
C TYR A 98 -11.76 -10.08 8.07
N PHE A 99 -12.03 -9.10 8.92
CA PHE A 99 -12.43 -9.36 10.30
C PHE A 99 -13.93 -9.61 10.39
N LYS A 100 -14.31 -10.69 11.08
CA LYS A 100 -15.69 -11.00 11.45
C LYS A 100 -15.70 -11.43 12.91
N ASP A 101 -16.46 -10.72 13.74
CA ASP A 101 -16.58 -10.98 15.18
C ASP A 101 -15.21 -11.05 15.89
N GLY A 102 -14.31 -10.12 15.55
CA GLY A 102 -12.94 -10.06 16.10
C GLY A 102 -12.00 -11.16 15.59
N LYS A 103 -12.44 -11.99 14.65
CA LYS A 103 -11.62 -13.07 14.06
C LYS A 103 -11.28 -12.76 12.60
N LEU A 104 -10.02 -12.95 12.24
CA LEU A 104 -9.57 -12.81 10.86
C LEU A 104 -10.01 -14.05 10.05
N THR A 105 -10.89 -13.85 9.07
CA THR A 105 -11.28 -14.85 8.08
C THR A 105 -10.43 -14.68 6.84
N ILE A 106 -9.86 -15.77 6.32
CA ILE A 106 -8.90 -15.75 5.21
C ILE A 106 -9.40 -16.60 4.04
N TYR A 107 -9.34 -16.04 2.83
CA TYR A 107 -9.53 -16.73 1.57
C TYR A 107 -8.17 -17.21 1.05
N THR A 108 -7.85 -18.48 1.32
CA THR A 108 -6.51 -19.03 1.03
C THR A 108 -6.17 -19.06 -0.46
N ASP A 109 -7.17 -19.27 -1.32
CA ASP A 109 -7.06 -19.26 -2.77
C ASP A 109 -6.63 -17.90 -3.33
N ARG A 110 -7.05 -16.80 -2.69
CA ARG A 110 -6.73 -15.42 -3.11
C ARG A 110 -5.42 -14.90 -2.54
N MET A 111 -4.84 -15.65 -1.61
CA MET A 111 -3.62 -15.26 -0.91
C MET A 111 -2.40 -15.35 -1.83
N ASP A 112 -2.33 -16.39 -2.66
CA ASP A 112 -1.22 -16.58 -3.60
C ASP A 112 -1.18 -15.49 -4.68
N ASP A 113 -2.35 -15.02 -5.12
CA ASP A 113 -2.48 -13.90 -6.06
C ASP A 113 -1.97 -12.60 -5.43
N PHE A 114 -2.39 -12.28 -4.20
CA PHE A 114 -1.86 -11.13 -3.46
C PHE A 114 -0.35 -11.23 -3.31
N MET A 115 0.15 -12.40 -2.89
CA MET A 115 1.58 -12.61 -2.63
C MET A 115 2.41 -12.51 -3.91
N SER A 116 1.86 -12.88 -5.06
CA SER A 116 2.49 -12.67 -6.37
C SER A 116 2.45 -11.21 -6.78
N PHE A 117 1.30 -10.54 -6.57
CA PHE A 117 1.10 -9.15 -6.93
C PHE A 117 1.98 -8.20 -6.11
N GLN A 118 2.06 -8.37 -4.79
CA GLN A 118 2.88 -7.52 -3.92
C GLN A 118 4.37 -7.61 -4.28
N ARG A 119 4.86 -8.80 -4.67
CA ARG A 119 6.24 -8.97 -5.16
C ARG A 119 6.48 -8.22 -6.47
N LEU A 120 5.55 -8.36 -7.41
CA LEU A 120 5.60 -7.62 -8.68
C LEU A 120 5.60 -6.11 -8.43
N PHE A 121 4.73 -5.62 -7.55
CA PHE A 121 4.59 -4.21 -7.26
C PHE A 121 5.83 -3.65 -6.55
N ALA A 122 6.34 -4.34 -5.52
CA ALA A 122 7.59 -3.98 -4.85
C ALA A 122 8.77 -3.92 -5.83
N ARG A 123 8.86 -4.86 -6.77
CA ARG A 123 9.87 -4.85 -7.85
C ARG A 123 9.71 -3.64 -8.78
N ARG A 124 8.48 -3.25 -9.12
CA ARG A 124 8.21 -2.04 -9.91
C ARG A 124 8.64 -0.78 -9.16
N ILE A 125 8.29 -0.65 -7.88
CA ILE A 125 8.72 0.48 -7.04
C ILE A 125 10.25 0.58 -7.01
N LYS A 126 10.96 -0.54 -6.84
CA LYS A 126 12.43 -0.57 -6.90
C LYS A 126 12.94 -0.11 -8.27
N LYS A 127 12.42 -0.66 -9.37
CA LYS A 127 12.85 -0.37 -10.75
C LYS A 127 12.58 1.08 -11.16
N GLN A 128 11.47 1.67 -10.71
CA GLN A 128 11.11 3.06 -10.96
C GLN A 128 11.95 4.05 -10.15
N GLY A 129 12.80 3.56 -9.23
CA GLY A 129 13.77 4.40 -8.53
C GLY A 129 13.19 5.25 -7.41
N TRP A 130 12.02 4.90 -6.85
CA TRP A 130 11.36 5.68 -5.79
C TRP A 130 12.24 5.98 -4.57
N LEU A 131 13.09 5.02 -4.15
CA LEU A 131 14.05 5.27 -3.08
C LEU A 131 15.06 6.37 -3.42
N LYS A 132 15.43 6.54 -4.68
CA LYS A 132 16.39 7.56 -5.10
C LYS A 132 15.70 8.87 -5.44
N PHE A 133 14.64 8.82 -6.24
CA PHE A 133 14.06 9.99 -6.89
C PHE A 133 12.70 10.41 -6.33
N GLY A 134 12.05 9.56 -5.54
CA GLY A 134 10.78 9.89 -4.89
C GLY A 134 10.94 11.07 -3.93
N VAL A 135 10.17 12.13 -4.16
CA VAL A 135 10.12 13.32 -3.32
C VAL A 135 8.78 13.39 -2.61
N LYS A 136 8.78 13.77 -1.33
CA LYS A 136 7.55 13.95 -0.55
C LYS A 136 6.79 15.14 -1.11
N GLU A 137 5.53 14.96 -1.45
CA GLU A 137 4.65 16.08 -1.74
C GLU A 137 4.26 16.76 -0.43
N ILE A 138 4.47 18.07 -0.35
CA ILE A 138 4.01 18.89 0.76
C ILE A 138 2.64 19.44 0.35
N SER A 139 1.59 19.05 1.06
CA SER A 139 0.26 19.62 0.87
C SER A 139 0.34 21.13 1.15
N VAL A 140 0.11 21.97 0.13
CA VAL A 140 0.18 23.44 0.23
C VAL A 140 -1.03 24.04 0.99
N LEU A 141 -1.87 23.20 1.62
CA LEU A 141 -3.13 23.62 2.27
C LEU A 141 -2.95 24.16 3.71
N ALA A 142 -1.84 24.84 3.98
CA ALA A 142 -1.65 25.58 5.24
C ALA A 142 -1.10 26.99 4.95
N ILE A 143 -1.85 27.80 4.20
CA ILE A 143 -1.77 29.25 4.31
C ILE A 143 -3.10 29.70 4.92
N PRO A 144 -3.15 30.03 6.23
CA PRO A 144 -4.29 30.75 6.78
C PRO A 144 -4.33 32.13 6.12
N SER A 145 -5.44 32.45 5.46
CA SER A 145 -5.84 33.85 5.24
C SER A 145 -6.21 34.52 6.55
#